data_AF-A0A921KNN5-F1
#
_entry.id   AF-A0A921KNN5-F1
#
_cell.length_a   1.000
_cell.length_b   1.000
_cell.length_c   1.000
_cell.angle_alpha   90.00
_cell.angle_beta   90.00
_cell.angle_gamma   90.00
#
_symmetry.space_group_name_H-M   'P 1'
#
loop_
_entity.id
_entity.type
_entity.pdbx_description
1 polymer ?
#
loop_
_entity_poly.entity_id
_entity_poly.type
_entity_poly.pdbx_seq_one_letter_code
_entity_poly.pdbx_strand_id
1 'polypeptide(L)'
;MGGGARSGGLRALVRLERRHVRASARFLLFAAGADIDEERDLLDRAYQLYLLIFVAVSLVLSFAQILDLAGQLREGLGVAVSARLAHLLLVLAPAAGLVAWGVSDLRETPLRLAAPDITWLARVVRPEELFVVRLLRDLPVIALVSALGGALLGEIASAHLGLWAAMCAALMLAARLFALDTALPRSVAEPHRRRAATVVAYVIVAASGLALLLAAAPLAALLPRALSLGVYSVVVVLLADLLLLGMAGNKSCYADMAFVIDDNELYAARRSMRFLALADAGAYKEACRRRRAQRHRRPRRTWRFRPGRLAPVSHALASLARRPSALLGLFSVGGFLVPMGALVMTLRPGAGVTLCWLVCACLSLCEPLELGHVFREDCRNRLVRSLLPFGRLELLVLDALPALVVTLAASGAVGGVTAAAVGADPVTVVLLCCALDVLLALSCGLDDPAAPVRLGSVLVTGFAFSVLALVVVGLASLLGTAPALACAALLVVLLARTLR
;
A
#
# COMPACT_ATOMS: atom_id res chain seq x y z
N MET A 1 -9.21 9.54 -48.61
CA MET A 1 -7.80 9.59 -48.16
C MET A 1 -7.69 9.60 -46.61
N GLY A 2 -8.09 8.54 -45.90
CA GLY A 2 -8.22 8.57 -44.41
C GLY A 2 -7.50 7.46 -43.62
N GLY A 3 -6.78 6.54 -44.29
CA GLY A 3 -6.18 5.37 -43.63
C GLY A 3 -4.74 5.56 -43.12
N GLY A 4 -3.95 6.44 -43.76
CA GLY A 4 -2.51 6.58 -43.46
C GLY A 4 -2.21 7.20 -42.08
N ALA A 5 -2.98 8.22 -41.68
CA ALA A 5 -2.77 8.94 -40.42
C ALA A 5 -3.08 8.10 -39.17
N ARG A 6 -4.03 7.15 -39.25
CA ARG A 6 -4.40 6.26 -38.13
C ARG A 6 -3.25 5.34 -37.71
N SER A 7 -2.40 4.93 -38.64
CA SER A 7 -1.25 4.05 -38.35
C SER A 7 -0.05 4.79 -37.76
N GLY A 8 0.06 6.11 -37.97
CA GLY A 8 1.19 6.92 -37.53
C GLY A 8 1.20 7.18 -36.03
N GLY A 9 0.04 7.53 -35.46
CA GLY A 9 -0.11 7.85 -34.03
C GLY A 9 0.20 6.66 -33.12
N LEU A 10 -0.41 5.50 -33.40
CA LEU A 10 -0.22 4.28 -32.62
C LEU A 10 1.23 3.75 -32.73
N ARG A 11 1.86 3.81 -33.90
CA ARG A 11 3.28 3.46 -34.06
C ARG A 11 4.20 4.39 -33.28
N ALA A 12 3.90 5.70 -33.25
CA ALA A 12 4.66 6.66 -32.45
C ALA A 12 4.51 6.40 -30.95
N LEU A 13 3.29 6.11 -30.49
CA LEU A 13 3.01 5.73 -29.09
C LEU A 13 3.76 4.46 -28.68
N VAL A 14 3.71 3.39 -29.48
CA VAL A 14 4.42 2.14 -29.19
C VAL A 14 5.93 2.37 -29.14
N ARG A 15 6.48 3.20 -30.04
CA ARG A 15 7.90 3.58 -30.00
C ARG A 15 8.25 4.37 -28.73
N LEU A 16 7.38 5.27 -28.28
CA LEU A 16 7.58 6.03 -27.04
C LEU A 16 7.47 5.13 -25.81
N GLU A 17 6.51 4.22 -25.75
CA GLU A 17 6.44 3.22 -24.67
C GLU A 17 7.67 2.32 -24.65
N ARG A 18 8.19 1.90 -25.80
CA ARG A 18 9.47 1.18 -25.86
C ARG A 18 10.61 1.99 -25.24
N ARG A 19 10.66 3.30 -25.49
CA ARG A 19 11.64 4.21 -24.85
C ARG A 19 11.39 4.35 -23.35
N HIS A 20 10.14 4.41 -22.90
CA HIS A 20 9.78 4.45 -21.48
C HIS A 20 10.14 3.18 -20.73
N VAL A 21 9.93 2.01 -21.35
CA VAL A 21 10.35 0.71 -20.84
C VAL A 21 11.87 0.66 -20.76
N ARG A 22 12.59 1.07 -21.82
CA ARG A 22 14.06 1.16 -21.81
C ARG A 22 14.58 2.11 -20.73
N ALA A 23 14.00 3.28 -20.56
CA ALA A 23 14.37 4.22 -19.49
C ALA A 23 14.07 3.67 -18.09
N SER A 24 13.04 2.83 -17.96
CA SER A 24 12.74 2.14 -16.70
C SER A 24 13.72 1.01 -16.42
N ALA A 25 14.09 0.23 -17.43
CA ALA A 25 15.15 -0.77 -17.33
C ALA A 25 16.49 -0.13 -16.98
N ARG A 26 16.85 0.99 -17.62
CA ARG A 26 18.06 1.76 -17.28
C ARG A 26 18.05 2.22 -15.83
N PHE A 27 16.92 2.71 -15.33
CA PHE A 27 16.79 3.10 -13.93
C PHE A 27 16.95 1.92 -12.96
N LEU A 28 16.42 0.74 -13.30
CA LEU A 28 16.57 -0.46 -12.46
C LEU A 28 18.01 -0.98 -12.48
N LEU A 29 18.67 -0.97 -13.65
CA LEU A 29 20.08 -1.34 -13.75
C LEU A 29 20.98 -0.33 -13.05
N PHE A 30 20.68 0.96 -13.14
CA PHE A 30 21.37 1.99 -12.37
C PHE A 30 21.26 1.72 -10.87
N ALA A 31 20.09 1.30 -10.38
CA ALA A 31 19.90 0.90 -8.98
C ALA A 31 20.72 -0.34 -8.60
N ALA A 32 21.03 -1.21 -9.57
CA ALA A 32 21.92 -2.36 -9.42
C ALA A 32 23.41 -2.03 -9.71
N GLY A 33 23.73 -0.78 -10.06
CA GLY A 33 25.09 -0.32 -10.36
C GLY A 33 25.58 -0.52 -11.81
N ALA A 34 24.69 -0.78 -12.77
CA ALA A 34 25.02 -0.97 -14.19
C ALA A 34 24.31 0.04 -15.11
N ASP A 35 24.89 0.39 -16.26
CA ASP A 35 24.25 1.29 -17.25
C ASP A 35 24.25 0.72 -18.69
N ILE A 36 23.05 0.57 -19.26
CA ILE A 36 22.84 0.03 -20.63
C ILE A 36 23.50 0.91 -21.71
N ASP A 37 23.61 2.22 -21.49
CA ASP A 37 23.99 3.16 -22.55
C ASP A 37 25.50 3.44 -22.62
N GLU A 38 26.24 3.26 -21.52
CA GLU A 38 27.69 3.48 -21.43
C GLU A 38 28.49 2.19 -21.70
N GLU A 39 27.96 1.04 -21.30
CA GLU A 39 28.58 -0.29 -21.42
C GLU A 39 28.37 -0.89 -22.82
N ARG A 40 29.39 -0.83 -23.69
CA ARG A 40 29.31 -1.33 -25.07
C ARG A 40 30.07 -2.64 -25.31
N ASP A 41 30.88 -3.09 -24.36
CA ASP A 41 31.73 -4.25 -24.54
C ASP A 41 30.96 -5.57 -24.42
N LEU A 42 31.45 -6.61 -25.09
CA LEU A 42 30.84 -7.95 -25.05
C LEU A 42 30.81 -8.51 -23.62
N LEU A 43 31.79 -8.15 -22.80
CA LEU A 43 31.88 -8.54 -21.40
C LEU A 43 30.77 -7.88 -20.57
N ASP A 44 30.48 -6.61 -20.79
CA ASP A 44 29.40 -5.91 -20.10
C ASP A 44 28.03 -6.48 -20.47
N ARG A 45 27.83 -6.81 -21.75
CA ARG A 45 26.59 -7.48 -22.20
C ARG A 45 26.43 -8.88 -21.59
N ALA A 46 27.53 -9.62 -21.45
CA ALA A 46 27.53 -10.91 -20.76
C ALA A 46 27.22 -10.74 -19.27
N TYR A 47 27.74 -9.69 -18.62
CA TYR A 47 27.43 -9.35 -17.24
C TYR A 47 25.96 -8.95 -17.04
N GLN A 48 25.38 -8.15 -17.94
CA GLN A 48 23.96 -7.81 -17.92
C GLN A 48 23.05 -9.05 -18.11
N LEU A 49 23.44 -9.98 -18.99
CA LEU A 49 22.74 -11.25 -19.16
C LEU A 49 22.84 -12.11 -17.90
N TYR A 50 24.02 -12.20 -17.29
CA TYR A 50 24.24 -12.88 -16.02
C TYR A 50 23.34 -12.30 -14.92
N LEU A 51 23.29 -10.98 -14.76
CA LEU A 51 22.42 -10.32 -13.79
C LEU A 51 20.94 -10.67 -14.04
N LEU A 52 20.49 -10.67 -15.30
CA LEU A 52 19.12 -11.04 -15.63
C LEU A 52 18.80 -12.50 -15.26
N ILE A 53 19.70 -13.43 -15.60
CA ILE A 53 19.55 -14.85 -15.26
C ILE A 53 19.56 -15.02 -13.73
N PHE A 54 20.49 -14.39 -13.04
CA PHE A 54 20.61 -14.45 -11.59
C PHE A 54 19.33 -13.95 -10.91
N VAL A 55 18.80 -12.80 -11.33
CA VAL A 55 17.55 -12.25 -10.81
C VAL A 55 16.37 -13.17 -11.13
N ALA A 56 16.29 -13.73 -12.35
CA ALA A 56 15.21 -14.64 -12.72
C ALA A 56 15.23 -15.93 -11.89
N VAL A 57 16.40 -16.57 -11.75
CA VAL A 57 16.57 -17.78 -10.93
C VAL A 57 16.29 -17.48 -9.46
N SER A 58 16.81 -16.36 -8.93
CA SER A 58 16.54 -15.91 -7.56
C SER A 58 15.05 -15.69 -7.31
N LEU A 59 14.32 -15.06 -8.25
CA LEU A 59 12.88 -14.87 -8.15
C LEU A 59 12.10 -16.19 -8.14
N VAL A 60 12.47 -17.14 -9.01
CA VAL A 60 11.81 -18.47 -9.07
C VAL A 60 12.05 -19.25 -7.77
N LEU A 61 13.30 -19.30 -7.29
CA LEU A 61 13.62 -19.98 -6.03
C LEU A 61 12.97 -19.31 -4.82
N SER A 62 12.95 -17.96 -4.78
CA SER A 62 12.28 -17.20 -3.73
C SER A 62 10.78 -17.48 -3.73
N PHE A 63 10.14 -17.54 -4.90
CA PHE A 63 8.71 -17.86 -4.99
C PHE A 63 8.42 -19.30 -4.57
N ALA A 64 9.26 -20.27 -4.96
CA ALA A 64 9.14 -21.65 -4.50
C ALA A 64 9.25 -21.74 -2.96
N GLN A 65 10.17 -21.00 -2.34
CA GLN A 65 10.29 -20.92 -0.89
C GLN A 65 9.05 -20.30 -0.24
N ILE A 66 8.45 -19.27 -0.86
CA ILE A 66 7.20 -18.67 -0.39
C ILE A 66 6.05 -19.69 -0.43
N LEU A 67 5.96 -20.54 -1.47
CA LEU A 67 4.97 -21.61 -1.54
C LEU A 67 5.18 -22.66 -0.45
N ASP A 68 6.42 -23.04 -0.15
CA ASP A 68 6.74 -23.95 0.95
C ASP A 68 6.32 -23.37 2.32
N LEU A 69 6.63 -22.09 2.57
CA LEU A 69 6.18 -21.38 3.76
C LEU A 69 4.64 -21.29 3.86
N ALA A 70 3.94 -21.19 2.73
CA ALA A 70 2.49 -21.23 2.70
C ALA A 70 1.94 -22.64 3.01
N GLY A 71 2.65 -23.69 2.58
CA GLY A 71 2.39 -25.07 3.00
C GLY A 71 2.54 -25.26 4.51
N GLN A 72 3.64 -24.77 5.09
CA GLN A 72 3.88 -24.79 6.55
C GLN A 72 2.81 -23.99 7.31
N LEU A 73 2.39 -22.83 6.79
CA LEU A 73 1.30 -22.05 7.36
C LEU A 73 -0.02 -22.85 7.37
N ARG A 74 -0.33 -23.55 6.27
CA ARG A 74 -1.50 -24.41 6.18
C ARG A 74 -1.43 -25.55 7.19
N GLU A 75 -0.28 -26.21 7.33
CA GLU A 75 -0.07 -27.28 8.31
C GLU A 75 -0.25 -26.78 9.75
N GLY A 76 0.32 -25.61 10.06
CA GLY A 76 0.22 -25.00 11.40
C GLY A 76 -1.18 -24.51 11.76
N LEU A 77 -1.95 -24.01 10.79
CA LEU A 77 -3.33 -23.52 11.01
C LEU A 77 -4.40 -24.62 10.91
N GLY A 78 -4.09 -25.71 10.21
CA GLY A 78 -5.05 -26.74 9.82
C GLY A 78 -5.83 -26.37 8.55
N VAL A 79 -6.16 -27.40 7.75
CA VAL A 79 -6.74 -27.27 6.40
C VAL A 79 -8.05 -26.47 6.37
N ALA A 80 -8.93 -26.66 7.36
CA ALA A 80 -10.23 -25.99 7.38
C ALA A 80 -10.10 -24.47 7.60
N VAL A 81 -9.19 -24.07 8.48
CA VAL A 81 -8.96 -22.66 8.82
C VAL A 81 -8.20 -21.97 7.70
N SER A 82 -7.18 -22.62 7.15
CA SER A 82 -6.39 -22.10 6.04
C SER A 82 -7.24 -21.92 4.78
N ALA A 83 -8.13 -22.87 4.46
CA ALA A 83 -9.02 -22.76 3.31
C ALA A 83 -10.02 -21.59 3.45
N ARG A 84 -10.62 -21.40 4.63
CA ARG A 84 -11.51 -20.24 4.89
C ARG A 84 -10.76 -18.92 4.71
N LEU A 85 -9.55 -18.83 5.24
CA LEU A 85 -8.70 -17.66 5.11
C LEU A 85 -8.36 -17.39 3.63
N ALA A 86 -8.00 -18.42 2.87
CA ALA A 86 -7.71 -18.30 1.44
C ALA A 86 -8.92 -17.82 0.63
N HIS A 87 -10.11 -18.37 0.89
CA HIS A 87 -11.36 -17.93 0.25
C HIS A 87 -11.67 -16.46 0.56
N LEU A 88 -11.50 -16.06 1.82
CA LEU A 88 -11.75 -14.68 2.25
C LEU A 88 -10.75 -13.71 1.62
N LEU A 89 -9.46 -14.08 1.55
CA LEU A 89 -8.44 -13.27 0.87
C LEU A 89 -8.67 -13.17 -0.64
N LEU A 90 -9.16 -14.22 -1.30
CA LEU A 90 -9.48 -14.20 -2.73
C LEU A 90 -10.58 -13.17 -3.05
N VAL A 91 -11.50 -12.94 -2.11
CA VAL A 91 -12.57 -11.93 -2.26
C VAL A 91 -12.09 -10.53 -1.86
N LEU A 92 -11.33 -10.41 -0.77
CA LEU A 92 -10.87 -9.11 -0.27
C LEU A 92 -9.77 -8.47 -1.12
N ALA A 93 -8.88 -9.26 -1.74
CA ALA A 93 -7.77 -8.70 -2.52
C ALA A 93 -8.25 -7.87 -3.73
N PRO A 94 -9.21 -8.33 -4.56
CA PRO A 94 -9.81 -7.51 -5.61
C PRO A 94 -10.53 -6.27 -5.08
N ALA A 95 -11.21 -6.35 -3.93
CA ALA A 95 -11.88 -5.21 -3.32
C ALA A 95 -10.87 -4.14 -2.87
N ALA A 96 -9.76 -4.55 -2.25
CA ALA A 96 -8.67 -3.66 -1.87
C ALA A 96 -8.01 -3.04 -3.12
N GLY A 97 -7.78 -3.85 -4.17
CA GLY A 97 -7.28 -3.39 -5.46
C GLY A 97 -8.18 -2.33 -6.09
N LEU A 98 -9.49 -2.57 -6.15
CA LEU A 98 -10.50 -1.64 -6.65
C LEU A 98 -10.44 -0.29 -5.93
N VAL A 99 -10.43 -0.30 -4.59
CA VAL A 99 -10.37 0.94 -3.81
C VAL A 99 -9.04 1.65 -4.00
N ALA A 100 -7.92 0.92 -3.96
CA ALA A 100 -6.59 1.50 -4.12
C ALA A 100 -6.40 2.14 -5.50
N TRP A 101 -6.76 1.41 -6.56
CA TRP A 101 -6.68 1.92 -7.93
C TRP A 101 -7.71 3.01 -8.20
N GLY A 102 -8.96 2.85 -7.74
CA GLY A 102 -10.00 3.86 -7.91
C GLY A 102 -9.63 5.18 -7.24
N VAL A 103 -9.15 5.15 -6.00
CA VAL A 103 -8.67 6.36 -5.31
C VAL A 103 -7.43 6.94 -6.00
N SER A 104 -6.52 6.10 -6.49
CA SER A 104 -5.33 6.55 -7.23
C SER A 104 -5.70 7.27 -8.52
N ASP A 105 -6.60 6.68 -9.32
CA ASP A 105 -7.07 7.20 -10.61
C ASP A 105 -8.03 8.40 -10.46
N LEU A 106 -8.63 8.56 -9.28
CA LEU A 106 -9.40 9.75 -8.93
C LEU A 106 -8.54 10.86 -8.31
N ARG A 107 -7.33 10.55 -7.83
CA ARG A 107 -6.35 11.57 -7.41
C ARG A 107 -5.60 12.14 -8.61
N GLU A 108 -5.30 11.30 -9.58
CA GLU A 108 -4.56 11.61 -10.80
C GLU A 108 -5.23 10.90 -11.96
N THR A 109 -5.42 11.55 -13.11
CA THR A 109 -6.08 10.89 -14.26
C THR A 109 -5.48 9.52 -14.57
N PRO A 110 -6.31 8.50 -14.86
CA PRO A 110 -5.83 7.16 -15.23
C PRO A 110 -4.96 7.20 -16.49
N LEU A 111 -5.16 8.22 -17.33
CA LEU A 111 -4.40 8.44 -18.53
C LEU A 111 -3.04 9.16 -18.26
N ARG A 112 -2.10 8.50 -17.57
CA ARG A 112 -0.82 9.06 -17.06
C ARG A 112 0.26 9.47 -18.09
N LEU A 113 0.45 10.76 -18.33
CA LEU A 113 1.45 11.30 -19.29
C LEU A 113 2.76 11.74 -18.63
N ALA A 114 3.91 11.33 -19.17
CA ALA A 114 5.21 11.88 -18.77
C ALA A 114 5.45 13.26 -19.43
N ALA A 115 6.46 14.01 -18.93
CA ALA A 115 6.84 15.30 -19.50
C ALA A 115 7.07 15.28 -21.03
N PRO A 116 7.83 14.32 -21.61
CA PRO A 116 7.97 14.26 -23.07
C PRO A 116 6.65 13.92 -23.78
N ASP A 117 5.76 13.17 -23.14
CA ASP A 117 4.47 12.82 -23.74
C ASP A 117 3.58 14.07 -23.83
N ILE A 118 3.60 14.92 -22.81
CA ILE A 118 2.86 16.19 -22.81
C ILE A 118 3.34 17.11 -23.93
N THR A 119 4.66 17.22 -24.14
CA THR A 119 5.19 18.13 -25.17
C THR A 119 4.98 17.62 -26.59
N TRP A 120 5.03 16.30 -26.81
CA TRP A 120 5.03 15.70 -28.15
C TRP A 120 3.69 15.07 -28.58
N LEU A 121 2.89 14.54 -27.65
CA LEU A 121 1.69 13.74 -27.98
C LEU A 121 0.38 14.50 -27.77
N ALA A 122 0.37 15.59 -27.01
CA ALA A 122 -0.81 16.37 -26.66
C ALA A 122 -1.69 16.79 -27.87
N ARG A 123 -1.10 16.94 -29.05
CA ARG A 123 -1.78 17.44 -30.26
C ARG A 123 -2.00 16.39 -31.35
N VAL A 124 -1.41 15.21 -31.23
CA VAL A 124 -1.32 14.23 -32.33
C VAL A 124 -2.07 12.93 -32.02
N VAL A 125 -2.22 12.59 -30.74
CA VAL A 125 -2.72 11.28 -30.31
C VAL A 125 -4.17 11.36 -29.83
N ARG A 126 -4.97 10.37 -30.25
CA ARG A 126 -6.33 10.19 -29.77
C ARG A 126 -6.34 9.56 -28.37
N PRO A 127 -7.29 9.94 -27.49
CA PRO A 127 -7.33 9.40 -26.14
C PRO A 127 -7.57 7.88 -26.10
N GLU A 128 -8.29 7.33 -27.07
CA GLU A 128 -8.54 5.88 -27.22
C GLU A 128 -7.25 5.08 -27.48
N GLU A 129 -6.37 5.56 -28.35
CA GLU A 129 -5.09 4.90 -28.67
C GLU A 129 -4.18 4.87 -27.44
N LEU A 130 -4.20 5.97 -26.69
CA LEU A 130 -3.43 6.18 -25.47
C LEU A 130 -3.98 5.36 -24.29
N PHE A 131 -5.29 5.13 -24.23
CA PHE A 131 -5.91 4.19 -23.30
C PHE A 131 -5.47 2.75 -23.61
N VAL A 132 -5.58 2.30 -24.87
CA VAL A 132 -5.23 0.94 -25.29
C VAL A 132 -3.76 0.64 -25.01
N VAL A 133 -2.84 1.53 -25.38
CA VAL A 133 -1.41 1.33 -25.18
C VAL A 133 -1.04 1.21 -23.69
N ARG A 134 -1.66 2.02 -22.82
CA ARG A 134 -1.41 1.90 -21.37
C ARG A 134 -2.03 0.66 -20.76
N LEU A 135 -3.23 0.32 -21.18
CA LEU A 135 -3.89 -0.89 -20.72
C LEU A 135 -3.05 -2.12 -21.07
N LEU A 136 -2.57 -2.24 -22.32
CA LEU A 136 -1.70 -3.34 -22.75
C LEU A 136 -0.38 -3.42 -21.98
N ARG A 137 0.10 -2.29 -21.45
CA ARG A 137 1.28 -2.27 -20.59
C ARG A 137 1.00 -2.75 -19.16
N ASP A 138 -0.14 -2.37 -18.59
CA ASP A 138 -0.47 -2.65 -17.18
C ASP A 138 -1.08 -4.03 -16.98
N LEU A 139 -1.92 -4.50 -17.92
CA LEU A 139 -2.60 -5.80 -17.88
C LEU A 139 -1.67 -7.00 -17.59
N PRO A 140 -0.54 -7.20 -18.32
CA PRO A 140 0.30 -8.38 -18.09
C PRO A 140 0.96 -8.35 -16.71
N VAL A 141 1.30 -7.17 -16.20
CA VAL A 141 1.89 -7.02 -14.87
C VAL A 141 0.86 -7.36 -13.80
N ILE A 142 -0.36 -6.82 -13.92
CA ILE A 142 -1.45 -7.12 -12.99
C ILE A 142 -1.76 -8.61 -13.01
N ALA A 143 -1.93 -9.20 -14.20
CA ALA A 143 -2.23 -10.62 -14.37
C ALA A 143 -1.12 -11.52 -13.80
N LEU A 144 0.16 -11.21 -14.04
CA LEU A 144 1.27 -11.99 -13.50
C LEU A 144 1.33 -11.92 -11.97
N VAL A 145 1.28 -10.71 -11.40
CA VAL A 145 1.39 -10.52 -9.94
C VAL A 145 0.19 -11.16 -9.22
N SER A 146 -1.01 -11.00 -9.76
CA SER A 146 -2.22 -11.63 -9.21
C SER A 146 -2.27 -13.14 -9.42
N ALA A 147 -1.72 -13.67 -10.52
CA ALA A 147 -1.58 -15.11 -10.72
C ALA A 147 -0.62 -15.74 -9.70
N LEU A 148 0.52 -15.08 -9.41
CA LEU A 148 1.44 -15.50 -8.35
C LEU A 148 0.76 -15.46 -6.97
N GLY A 149 0.01 -14.39 -6.67
CA GLY A 149 -0.79 -14.29 -5.46
C GLY A 149 -1.90 -15.35 -5.38
N GLY A 150 -2.54 -15.67 -6.50
CA GLY A 150 -3.57 -16.71 -6.60
C GLY A 150 -2.99 -18.10 -6.40
N ALA A 151 -1.82 -18.41 -6.95
CA ALA A 151 -1.10 -19.65 -6.70
C ALA A 151 -0.78 -19.81 -5.21
N LEU A 152 -0.31 -18.74 -4.56
CA LEU A 152 -0.09 -18.72 -3.11
C LEU A 152 -1.36 -19.04 -2.32
N LEU A 153 -2.48 -18.40 -2.66
CA LEU A 153 -3.78 -18.68 -2.03
C LEU A 153 -4.24 -20.12 -2.29
N GLY A 154 -3.97 -20.66 -3.49
CA GLY A 154 -4.25 -22.03 -3.86
C GLY A 154 -3.50 -23.04 -2.99
N GLU A 155 -2.23 -22.80 -2.69
CA GLU A 155 -1.48 -23.65 -1.74
C GLU A 155 -2.07 -23.61 -0.33
N ILE A 156 -2.39 -22.42 0.17
CA ILE A 156 -3.01 -22.24 1.49
C ILE A 156 -4.36 -22.97 1.57
N ALA A 157 -5.12 -22.97 0.46
CA ALA A 157 -6.40 -23.65 0.33
C ALA A 157 -6.29 -25.16 0.04
N SER A 158 -5.09 -25.72 -0.15
CA SER A 158 -4.87 -27.10 -0.63
C SER A 158 -5.65 -27.42 -1.92
N ALA A 159 -5.66 -26.47 -2.86
CA ALA A 159 -6.45 -26.54 -4.07
C ALA A 159 -5.60 -26.47 -5.34
N HIS A 160 -6.24 -26.60 -6.50
CA HIS A 160 -5.54 -26.58 -7.79
C HIS A 160 -4.94 -25.19 -8.09
N LEU A 161 -3.61 -25.09 -7.96
CA LEU A 161 -2.79 -23.90 -8.20
C LEU A 161 -3.20 -23.10 -9.44
N GLY A 162 -3.33 -23.78 -10.59
CA GLY A 162 -3.61 -23.13 -11.87
C GLY A 162 -4.98 -22.45 -11.92
N LEU A 163 -6.00 -23.06 -11.31
CA LEU A 163 -7.35 -22.50 -11.26
C LEU A 163 -7.39 -21.25 -10.37
N TRP A 164 -6.73 -21.31 -9.20
CA TRP A 164 -6.66 -20.18 -8.27
C TRP A 164 -5.84 -19.02 -8.82
N ALA A 165 -4.72 -19.31 -9.50
CA ALA A 165 -3.94 -18.32 -10.22
C ALA A 165 -4.77 -17.60 -11.29
N ALA A 166 -5.48 -18.36 -12.13
CA ALA A 166 -6.33 -17.81 -13.19
C ALA A 166 -7.52 -16.99 -12.63
N MET A 167 -8.17 -17.49 -11.58
CA MET A 167 -9.30 -16.81 -10.94
C MET A 167 -8.88 -15.49 -10.29
N CYS A 168 -7.78 -15.51 -9.52
CA CYS A 168 -7.25 -14.30 -8.89
C CYS A 168 -6.86 -13.25 -9.94
N ALA A 169 -6.25 -13.69 -11.05
CA ALA A 169 -5.91 -12.82 -12.16
C ALA A 169 -7.14 -12.19 -12.81
N ALA A 170 -8.17 -12.98 -13.13
CA ALA A 170 -9.41 -12.48 -13.70
C ALA A 170 -10.11 -11.48 -12.76
N LEU A 171 -10.21 -11.80 -11.46
CA LEU A 171 -10.84 -10.89 -10.48
C LEU A 171 -10.07 -9.58 -10.28
N MET A 172 -8.74 -9.63 -10.28
CA MET A 172 -7.91 -8.42 -10.18
C MET A 172 -7.99 -7.57 -11.45
N LEU A 173 -8.12 -8.20 -12.61
CA LEU A 173 -8.39 -7.50 -13.87
C LEU A 173 -9.77 -6.83 -13.83
N ALA A 174 -10.81 -7.52 -13.37
CA ALA A 174 -12.14 -6.95 -13.16
C ALA A 174 -12.10 -5.71 -12.26
N ALA A 175 -11.41 -5.82 -11.12
CA ALA A 175 -11.24 -4.71 -10.18
C ALA A 175 -10.52 -3.52 -10.82
N ARG A 176 -9.49 -3.76 -11.65
CA ARG A 176 -8.77 -2.70 -12.37
C ARG A 176 -9.65 -2.04 -13.41
N LEU A 177 -10.36 -2.82 -14.23
CA LEU A 177 -11.24 -2.31 -15.28
C LEU A 177 -12.41 -1.52 -14.69
N PHE A 178 -12.98 -1.98 -13.58
CA PHE A 178 -14.00 -1.25 -12.85
C PHE A 178 -13.49 0.08 -12.28
N ALA A 179 -12.28 0.10 -11.71
CA ALA A 179 -11.64 1.34 -11.25
C ALA A 179 -11.43 2.33 -12.41
N LEU A 180 -11.02 1.85 -13.58
CA LEU A 180 -10.89 2.68 -14.78
C LEU A 180 -12.25 3.21 -15.25
N ASP A 181 -13.27 2.36 -15.29
CA ASP A 181 -14.61 2.70 -15.75
C ASP A 181 -15.30 3.76 -14.87
N THR A 182 -14.96 3.78 -13.58
CA THR A 182 -15.43 4.77 -12.60
C THR A 182 -14.62 6.07 -12.63
N ALA A 183 -13.32 6.02 -12.96
CA ALA A 183 -12.45 7.21 -12.98
C ALA A 183 -12.49 7.98 -14.31
N LEU A 184 -12.58 7.30 -15.46
CA LEU A 184 -12.61 7.92 -16.80
C LEU A 184 -13.76 8.92 -17.04
N PRO A 185 -14.97 8.78 -16.46
CA PRO A 185 -16.02 9.78 -16.57
C PRO A 185 -15.59 11.19 -16.14
N ARG A 186 -14.63 11.32 -15.21
CA ARG A 186 -14.05 12.61 -14.83
C ARG A 186 -13.37 13.30 -16.01
N SER A 187 -12.62 12.56 -16.83
CA SER A 187 -11.93 13.11 -18.00
C SER A 187 -12.87 13.44 -19.16
N VAL A 188 -14.07 12.84 -19.19
CA VAL A 188 -15.12 13.15 -20.17
C VAL A 188 -15.95 14.37 -19.75
N ALA A 189 -16.13 14.58 -18.44
CA ALA A 189 -17.02 15.61 -17.91
C ALA A 189 -16.58 17.04 -18.28
N GLU A 190 -17.56 17.89 -18.55
CA GLU A 190 -17.39 19.33 -18.76
C GLU A 190 -16.74 20.02 -17.54
N PRO A 191 -15.96 21.10 -17.74
CA PRO A 191 -15.19 21.76 -16.70
C PRO A 191 -15.97 22.09 -15.42
N HIS A 192 -17.22 22.55 -15.53
CA HIS A 192 -18.07 22.90 -14.38
C HIS A 192 -18.65 21.67 -13.65
N ARG A 193 -18.80 20.51 -14.32
CA ARG A 193 -19.33 19.26 -13.74
C ARG A 193 -18.24 18.33 -13.23
N ARG A 194 -16.96 18.57 -13.55
CA ARG A 194 -15.83 17.71 -13.13
C ARG A 194 -15.78 17.44 -11.64
N ARG A 195 -16.02 18.44 -10.80
CA ARG A 195 -16.04 18.24 -9.33
C ARG A 195 -17.15 17.30 -8.89
N ALA A 196 -18.35 17.46 -9.44
CA ALA A 196 -19.46 16.56 -9.16
C ALA A 196 -19.13 15.14 -9.63
N ALA A 197 -18.60 14.99 -10.86
CA ALA A 197 -18.17 13.69 -11.39
C ALA A 197 -17.10 13.02 -10.52
N THR A 198 -16.12 13.77 -9.99
CA THR A 198 -15.13 13.21 -9.05
C THR A 198 -15.77 12.73 -7.76
N VAL A 199 -16.68 13.52 -7.17
CA VAL A 199 -17.32 13.17 -5.90
C VAL A 199 -18.19 11.94 -6.09
N VAL A 200 -18.99 11.88 -7.17
CA VAL A 200 -19.80 10.72 -7.51
C VAL A 200 -18.92 9.47 -7.70
N ALA A 201 -17.81 9.58 -8.44
CA ALA A 201 -16.90 8.46 -8.61
C ALA A 201 -16.25 8.01 -7.29
N TYR A 202 -15.87 8.94 -6.41
CA TYR A 202 -15.40 8.59 -5.05
C TYR A 202 -16.47 7.85 -4.25
N VAL A 203 -17.73 8.30 -4.32
CA VAL A 203 -18.86 7.64 -3.65
C VAL A 203 -19.08 6.25 -4.22
N ILE A 204 -19.01 6.06 -5.54
CA ILE A 204 -19.15 4.73 -6.18
C ILE A 204 -18.02 3.80 -5.74
N VAL A 205 -16.76 4.25 -5.78
CA VAL A 205 -15.61 3.46 -5.33
C VAL A 205 -15.71 3.10 -3.85
N ALA A 206 -16.10 4.06 -3.00
CA ALA A 206 -16.26 3.81 -1.57
C ALA A 206 -17.45 2.86 -1.27
N ALA A 207 -18.59 3.07 -1.92
CA ALA A 207 -19.78 2.25 -1.75
C ALA A 207 -19.57 0.82 -2.26
N SER A 208 -18.92 0.65 -3.41
CA SER A 208 -18.57 -0.68 -3.94
C SER A 208 -17.54 -1.39 -3.06
N GLY A 209 -16.50 -0.69 -2.60
CA GLY A 209 -15.55 -1.23 -1.63
C GLY A 209 -16.22 -1.68 -0.32
N LEU A 210 -17.13 -0.86 0.23
CA LEU A 210 -17.88 -1.19 1.44
C LEU A 210 -18.85 -2.36 1.20
N ALA A 211 -19.58 -2.37 0.08
CA ALA A 211 -20.49 -3.45 -0.27
C ALA A 211 -19.75 -4.79 -0.42
N LEU A 212 -18.58 -4.80 -1.08
CA LEU A 212 -17.73 -5.99 -1.21
C LEU A 212 -17.18 -6.44 0.15
N LEU A 213 -16.80 -5.51 1.02
CA LEU A 213 -16.35 -5.82 2.38
C LEU A 213 -17.47 -6.48 3.20
N LEU A 214 -18.69 -5.94 3.16
CA LEU A 214 -19.85 -6.50 3.85
C LEU A 214 -20.28 -7.85 3.27
N ALA A 215 -20.14 -8.03 1.95
CA ALA A 215 -20.43 -9.27 1.26
C ALA A 215 -19.28 -10.29 1.32
N ALA A 216 -18.12 -9.97 1.90
CA ALA A 216 -16.94 -10.82 1.84
C ALA A 216 -17.17 -12.20 2.49
N ALA A 217 -17.81 -12.23 3.66
CA ALA A 217 -18.12 -13.48 4.37
C ALA A 217 -19.11 -14.38 3.59
N PRO A 218 -20.27 -13.91 3.13
CA PRO A 218 -21.17 -14.76 2.34
C PRO A 218 -20.58 -15.15 0.98
N LEU A 219 -19.82 -14.26 0.31
CA LEU A 219 -19.14 -14.59 -0.94
C LEU A 219 -18.07 -15.67 -0.74
N ALA A 220 -17.26 -15.57 0.32
CA ALA A 220 -16.27 -16.59 0.66
C ALA A 220 -16.92 -17.96 0.95
N ALA A 221 -18.12 -17.98 1.53
CA ALA A 221 -18.87 -19.21 1.78
C ALA A 221 -19.43 -19.84 0.48
N LEU A 222 -19.74 -19.04 -0.54
CA LEU A 222 -20.21 -19.51 -1.85
C LEU A 222 -19.08 -19.89 -2.81
N LEU A 223 -17.86 -19.42 -2.54
CA LEU A 223 -16.68 -19.63 -3.38
C LEU A 223 -16.35 -21.09 -3.68
N PRO A 224 -16.46 -22.06 -2.74
CA PRO A 224 -16.21 -23.47 -3.04
C PRO A 224 -17.14 -24.02 -4.13
N ARG A 225 -18.41 -23.61 -4.13
CA ARG A 225 -19.38 -24.00 -5.16
C ARG A 225 -19.04 -23.36 -6.51
N ALA A 226 -18.64 -22.09 -6.51
CA ALA A 226 -18.21 -21.42 -7.73
C ALA A 226 -16.94 -22.08 -8.32
N LEU A 227 -15.97 -22.41 -7.47
CA LEU A 227 -14.73 -23.06 -7.87
C LEU A 227 -14.93 -24.52 -8.30
N SER A 228 -15.97 -25.21 -7.81
CA SER A 228 -16.33 -26.56 -8.33
C SER A 228 -16.79 -26.54 -9.79
N LEU A 229 -17.22 -25.39 -10.31
CA LEU A 229 -17.50 -25.20 -11.74
C LEU A 229 -16.21 -25.03 -12.56
N GLY A 230 -15.03 -25.02 -11.91
CA GLY A 230 -13.73 -25.02 -12.55
C GLY A 230 -13.58 -23.88 -13.56
N VAL A 231 -13.17 -24.22 -14.78
CA VAL A 231 -12.86 -23.26 -15.87
C VAL A 231 -14.06 -22.37 -16.21
N TYR A 232 -15.30 -22.85 -16.09
CA TYR A 232 -16.49 -22.05 -16.40
C TYR A 232 -16.58 -20.79 -15.55
N SER A 233 -16.19 -20.87 -14.28
CA SER A 233 -16.20 -19.71 -13.38
C SER A 233 -15.24 -18.61 -13.85
N VAL A 234 -14.06 -18.98 -14.34
CA VAL A 234 -13.06 -18.04 -14.89
C VAL A 234 -13.58 -17.41 -16.19
N VAL A 235 -14.21 -18.20 -17.07
CA VAL A 235 -14.78 -17.71 -18.33
C VAL A 235 -15.87 -16.66 -18.08
N VAL A 236 -16.74 -16.87 -17.09
CA VAL A 236 -17.78 -15.90 -16.73
C VAL A 236 -17.18 -14.56 -16.28
N VAL A 237 -16.11 -14.59 -15.48
CA VAL A 237 -15.42 -13.35 -15.06
C VAL A 237 -14.77 -12.65 -16.25
N LEU A 238 -14.11 -13.40 -17.14
CA LEU A 238 -13.51 -12.83 -18.35
C LEU A 238 -14.54 -12.20 -19.31
N LEU A 239 -15.75 -12.78 -19.40
CA LEU A 239 -16.84 -12.16 -20.16
C LEU A 239 -17.28 -10.82 -19.55
N ALA A 240 -17.33 -10.73 -18.21
CA ALA A 240 -17.59 -9.46 -17.52
C ALA A 240 -16.46 -8.45 -17.75
N ASP A 241 -15.21 -8.89 -17.77
CA ASP A 241 -14.05 -8.05 -18.08
C ASP A 241 -14.13 -7.45 -19.48
N LEU A 242 -14.56 -8.23 -20.48
CA LEU A 242 -14.76 -7.73 -21.84
C LEU A 242 -15.83 -6.63 -21.91
N LEU A 243 -16.91 -6.75 -21.12
CA LEU A 243 -17.94 -5.71 -21.03
C LEU A 243 -17.39 -4.43 -20.36
N LEU A 244 -16.68 -4.56 -19.24
CA LEU A 244 -16.04 -3.42 -18.56
C LEU A 244 -15.01 -2.74 -19.45
N LEU A 245 -14.24 -3.52 -20.22
CA LEU A 245 -13.29 -3.02 -21.19
C LEU A 245 -13.97 -2.21 -22.30
N GLY A 246 -15.08 -2.72 -22.85
CA GLY A 246 -15.87 -2.00 -23.85
C GLY A 246 -16.42 -0.67 -23.33
N MET A 247 -16.92 -0.65 -22.10
CA MET A 247 -17.43 0.55 -21.43
C MET A 247 -16.34 1.60 -21.19
N ALA A 248 -15.19 1.17 -20.64
CA ALA A 248 -14.05 2.04 -20.41
C ALA A 248 -13.46 2.57 -21.73
N GLY A 249 -13.37 1.72 -22.75
CA GLY A 249 -12.94 2.08 -24.10
C GLY A 249 -13.83 3.16 -24.70
N ASN A 250 -15.15 2.98 -24.66
CA ASN A 250 -16.11 3.96 -25.16
C ASN A 250 -15.97 5.31 -24.45
N LYS A 251 -15.83 5.31 -23.11
CA LYS A 251 -15.59 6.54 -22.33
C LYS A 251 -14.27 7.21 -22.70
N SER A 252 -13.23 6.44 -23.01
CA SER A 252 -11.92 6.99 -23.39
C SER A 252 -11.97 7.78 -24.70
N CYS A 253 -12.83 7.41 -25.65
CA CYS A 253 -13.00 8.13 -26.92
C CYS A 253 -13.43 9.60 -26.73
N TYR A 254 -14.13 9.90 -25.63
CA TYR A 254 -14.66 11.23 -25.32
C TYR A 254 -13.84 11.98 -24.26
N ALA A 255 -12.65 11.49 -23.89
CA ALA A 255 -11.83 12.15 -22.88
C ALA A 255 -11.23 13.48 -23.40
N ASP A 256 -11.37 14.54 -22.61
CA ASP A 256 -10.75 15.84 -22.88
C ASP A 256 -9.24 15.78 -22.61
N MET A 257 -8.44 15.79 -23.69
CA MET A 257 -6.99 15.72 -23.61
C MET A 257 -6.36 16.94 -22.95
N ALA A 258 -6.97 18.14 -23.03
CA ALA A 258 -6.44 19.33 -22.38
C ALA A 258 -6.46 19.15 -20.85
N PHE A 259 -7.58 18.65 -20.32
CA PHE A 259 -7.69 18.31 -18.92
C PHE A 259 -6.70 17.22 -18.48
N VAL A 260 -6.53 16.18 -19.30
CA VAL A 260 -5.59 15.08 -19.00
C VAL A 260 -4.16 15.60 -18.93
N ILE A 261 -3.77 16.56 -19.77
CA ILE A 261 -2.45 17.18 -19.73
C ILE A 261 -2.26 17.99 -18.43
N ASP A 262 -3.20 18.87 -18.12
CA ASP A 262 -3.15 19.73 -16.93
C ASP A 262 -3.15 18.91 -15.63
N ASP A 263 -3.85 17.77 -15.61
CA ASP A 263 -3.88 16.91 -14.43
C ASP A 263 -2.59 16.10 -14.23
N ASN A 264 -1.89 15.80 -15.32
CA ASN A 264 -0.67 14.99 -15.31
C ASN A 264 0.61 15.78 -15.01
N GLU A 265 0.59 17.11 -14.92
CA GLU A 265 1.80 17.91 -14.66
C GLU A 265 2.56 17.44 -13.40
N LEU A 266 1.84 17.13 -12.31
CA LEU A 266 2.44 16.61 -11.08
C LEU A 266 3.02 15.20 -11.23
N TYR A 267 2.40 14.37 -12.07
CA TYR A 267 2.90 13.03 -12.37
C TYR A 267 4.17 13.11 -13.25
N ALA A 268 4.13 13.89 -14.32
CA ALA A 268 5.26 14.17 -15.20
C ALA A 268 6.47 14.68 -14.41
N ALA A 269 6.25 15.64 -13.51
CA ALA A 269 7.26 16.18 -12.60
C ALA A 269 7.88 15.14 -11.67
N ARG A 270 7.07 14.27 -11.07
CA ARG A 270 7.58 13.20 -10.19
C ARG A 270 8.42 12.20 -10.98
N ARG A 271 7.95 11.84 -12.17
CA ARG A 271 8.65 10.89 -13.03
C ARG A 271 10.03 11.40 -13.45
N SER A 272 10.17 12.69 -13.72
CA SER A 272 11.48 13.28 -14.04
C SER A 272 12.44 13.33 -12.84
N MET A 273 11.91 13.39 -11.62
CA MET A 273 12.69 13.45 -10.38
C MET A 273 12.95 12.06 -9.76
N ARG A 274 12.57 10.95 -10.43
CA ARG A 274 12.63 9.60 -9.84
C ARG A 274 14.04 9.18 -9.41
N PHE A 275 15.09 9.67 -10.07
CA PHE A 275 16.48 9.41 -9.66
C PHE A 275 16.79 9.93 -8.24
N LEU A 276 16.19 11.06 -7.84
CA LEU A 276 16.32 11.57 -6.48
C LEU A 276 15.72 10.61 -5.46
N ALA A 277 14.71 9.80 -5.83
CA ALA A 277 14.14 8.85 -4.89
C ALA A 277 15.15 7.78 -4.44
N LEU A 278 16.13 7.43 -5.30
CA LEU A 278 17.23 6.52 -4.95
C LEU A 278 18.39 7.27 -4.27
N ALA A 279 18.76 8.45 -4.77
CA ALA A 279 19.91 9.19 -4.26
C ALA A 279 19.64 9.88 -2.90
N ASP A 280 18.46 10.51 -2.76
CA ASP A 280 18.01 11.18 -1.54
C ASP A 280 16.47 11.20 -1.48
N ALA A 281 15.91 10.17 -0.83
CA ALA A 281 14.47 10.03 -0.66
C ALA A 281 13.84 11.23 0.08
N GLY A 282 14.60 11.91 0.94
CA GLY A 282 14.17 13.12 1.65
C GLY A 282 13.99 14.30 0.70
N ALA A 283 15.01 14.58 -0.13
CA ALA A 283 14.95 15.61 -1.16
C ALA A 283 13.83 15.33 -2.18
N TYR A 284 13.63 14.07 -2.58
CA TYR A 284 12.53 13.68 -3.45
C TYR A 284 11.15 13.97 -2.83
N LYS A 285 10.93 13.56 -1.57
CA LYS A 285 9.67 13.82 -0.83
C LYS A 285 9.41 15.32 -0.71
N GLU A 286 10.42 16.13 -0.40
CA GLU A 286 10.30 17.59 -0.27
C GLU A 286 10.05 18.28 -1.62
N ALA A 287 10.72 17.88 -2.69
CA ALA A 287 10.47 18.39 -4.04
C ALA A 287 9.03 18.09 -4.50
N CYS A 288 8.53 16.88 -4.24
CA CYS A 288 7.14 16.51 -4.49
C CYS A 288 6.17 17.36 -3.67
N ARG A 289 6.46 17.59 -2.38
CA ARG A 289 5.65 18.40 -1.48
C ARG A 289 5.54 19.84 -1.97
N ARG A 290 6.66 20.47 -2.35
CA ARG A 290 6.70 21.86 -2.86
C ARG A 290 5.84 22.03 -4.11
N ARG A 291 5.93 21.10 -5.07
CA ARG A 291 5.09 21.14 -6.29
C ARG A 291 3.60 20.96 -5.99
N ARG A 292 3.22 20.05 -5.06
CA ARG A 292 1.82 19.92 -4.62
C ARG A 292 1.31 21.20 -3.95
N ALA A 293 2.13 21.85 -3.13
CA ALA A 293 1.78 23.10 -2.46
C ALA A 293 1.59 24.26 -3.45
N GLN A 294 2.38 24.31 -4.53
CA GLN A 294 2.23 25.30 -5.60
C GLN A 294 0.92 25.12 -6.39
N ARG A 295 0.46 23.88 -6.61
CA ARG A 295 -0.80 23.59 -7.32
C ARG A 295 -2.05 23.93 -6.49
N HIS A 296 -1.98 23.79 -5.17
CA HIS A 296 -3.11 24.05 -4.26
C HIS A 296 -2.89 25.29 -3.38
N ARG A 297 -2.59 26.43 -4.01
CA ARG A 297 -2.58 27.75 -3.36
C ARG A 297 -4.01 28.18 -3.01
N ARG A 298 -4.63 27.53 -2.03
CA ARG A 298 -5.82 28.05 -1.37
C ARG A 298 -5.45 28.48 0.04
N PRO A 299 -5.84 29.69 0.47
CA PRO A 299 -5.67 30.11 1.85
C PRO A 299 -6.38 29.07 2.73
N ARG A 300 -5.61 28.40 3.59
CA ARG A 300 -6.17 27.40 4.50
C ARG A 300 -7.01 28.13 5.53
N ARG A 301 -8.23 27.64 5.79
CA ARG A 301 -9.05 28.12 6.92
C ARG A 301 -8.19 28.08 8.18
N THR A 302 -8.15 29.19 8.90
CA THR A 302 -7.48 29.30 10.18
C THR A 302 -8.18 28.33 11.15
N TRP A 303 -7.42 27.38 11.69
CA TRP A 303 -7.93 26.42 12.66
C TRP A 303 -7.87 27.07 14.04
N ARG A 304 -8.96 27.03 14.81
CA ARG A 304 -8.96 27.54 16.18
C ARG A 304 -8.47 26.41 17.10
N PHE A 305 -7.27 26.56 17.66
CA PHE A 305 -6.72 25.60 18.62
C PHE A 305 -7.36 25.79 19.99
N ARG A 306 -7.50 24.70 20.75
CA ARG A 306 -7.98 24.80 22.13
C ARG A 306 -6.84 25.26 23.04
N PRO A 307 -7.11 26.09 24.07
CA PRO A 307 -6.09 26.49 25.05
C PRO A 307 -5.81 25.39 26.08
N GLY A 308 -4.68 25.52 26.80
CA GLY A 308 -4.32 24.67 27.94
C GLY A 308 -3.82 23.27 27.56
N ARG A 309 -4.09 22.27 28.41
CA ARG A 309 -3.63 20.88 28.23
C ARG A 309 -4.20 20.16 27.00
N LEU A 310 -5.26 20.71 26.40
CA LEU A 310 -5.85 20.18 25.16
C LEU A 310 -5.26 20.81 23.90
N ALA A 311 -4.36 21.79 24.03
CA ALA A 311 -3.70 22.40 22.89
C ALA A 311 -2.96 21.38 22.01
N PRO A 312 -2.15 20.44 22.56
CA PRO A 312 -1.44 19.46 21.75
C PRO A 312 -2.40 18.51 21.04
N VAL A 313 -3.45 18.04 21.71
CA VAL A 313 -4.50 17.19 21.09
C VAL A 313 -5.19 17.91 19.93
N SER A 314 -5.54 19.21 20.10
CA SER A 314 -6.17 19.99 19.05
C SER A 314 -5.23 20.27 17.87
N HIS A 315 -3.93 20.41 18.15
CA HIS A 315 -2.87 20.54 17.15
C HIS A 315 -2.69 19.23 16.37
N ALA A 316 -2.60 18.11 17.07
CA ALA A 316 -2.49 16.78 16.49
C ALA A 316 -3.70 16.43 15.61
N LEU A 317 -4.93 16.72 16.07
CA LEU A 317 -6.15 16.56 15.28
C LEU A 317 -6.13 17.44 14.02
N ALA A 318 -5.70 18.69 14.13
CA ALA A 318 -5.59 19.58 12.97
C ALA A 318 -4.51 19.09 11.99
N SER A 319 -3.39 18.55 12.50
CA SER A 319 -2.32 17.97 11.68
C SER A 319 -2.81 16.74 10.91
N LEU A 320 -3.51 15.83 11.59
CA LEU A 320 -4.12 14.65 11.00
C LEU A 320 -5.15 15.01 9.92
N ALA A 321 -6.06 15.96 10.21
CA ALA A 321 -7.06 16.44 9.26
C ALA A 321 -6.44 17.11 8.02
N ARG A 322 -5.25 17.73 8.17
CA ARG A 322 -4.50 18.36 7.07
C ARG A 322 -3.67 17.37 6.26
N ARG A 323 -3.43 16.16 6.77
CA ARG A 323 -2.61 15.12 6.14
C ARG A 323 -3.40 13.82 5.99
N PRO A 324 -4.39 13.76 5.08
CA PRO A 324 -5.15 12.53 4.85
C PRO A 324 -4.27 11.36 4.36
N SER A 325 -3.05 11.61 3.87
CA SER A 325 -2.08 10.55 3.58
C SER A 325 -1.54 9.86 4.83
N ALA A 326 -1.45 10.54 5.97
CA ALA A 326 -1.01 9.95 7.23
C ALA A 326 -2.02 8.91 7.75
N LEU A 327 -3.32 9.10 7.47
CA LEU A 327 -4.35 8.11 7.77
C LEU A 327 -4.08 6.76 7.10
N LEU A 328 -3.53 6.75 5.88
CA LEU A 328 -3.17 5.50 5.20
C LEU A 328 -2.05 4.76 5.95
N GLY A 329 -1.05 5.49 6.46
CA GLY A 329 0.00 4.90 7.31
C GLY A 329 -0.54 4.38 8.64
N LEU A 330 -1.48 5.09 9.25
CA LEU A 330 -2.15 4.64 10.47
C LEU A 330 -3.00 3.39 10.22
N PHE A 331 -3.75 3.34 9.11
CA PHE A 331 -4.49 2.15 8.70
C PHE A 331 -3.60 1.00 8.24
N SER A 332 -2.40 1.23 7.72
CA SER A 332 -1.49 0.13 7.41
C SER A 332 -0.90 -0.50 8.68
N VAL A 333 -0.62 0.31 9.70
CA VAL A 333 -0.17 -0.20 11.00
C VAL A 333 -1.32 -0.91 11.72
N GLY A 334 -2.43 -0.20 11.96
CA GLY A 334 -3.53 -0.74 12.75
C GLY A 334 -4.45 -1.70 11.98
N GLY A 335 -4.58 -1.57 10.67
CA GLY A 335 -5.43 -2.44 9.86
C GLY A 335 -4.73 -3.68 9.30
N PHE A 336 -3.39 -3.72 9.30
CA PHE A 336 -2.64 -4.82 8.68
C PHE A 336 -1.50 -5.32 9.57
N LEU A 337 -0.50 -4.49 9.86
CA LEU A 337 0.71 -4.91 10.59
C LEU A 337 0.39 -5.56 11.95
N VAL A 338 -0.36 -4.85 12.79
CA VAL A 338 -0.63 -5.23 14.17
C VAL A 338 -1.63 -6.39 14.26
N PRO A 339 -2.78 -6.38 13.57
CA PRO A 339 -3.69 -7.53 13.54
C PRO A 339 -3.04 -8.81 13.02
N MET A 340 -2.23 -8.73 11.96
CA MET A 340 -1.51 -9.88 11.44
C MET A 340 -0.54 -10.45 12.47
N GLY A 341 0.20 -9.57 13.16
CA GLY A 341 1.09 -9.98 14.24
C GLY A 341 0.35 -10.66 15.37
N ALA A 342 -0.77 -10.07 15.80
CA ALA A 342 -1.57 -10.62 16.88
C ALA A 342 -2.13 -12.00 16.53
N LEU A 343 -2.65 -12.17 15.31
CA LEU A 343 -3.14 -13.46 14.83
C LEU A 343 -2.03 -14.52 14.79
N VAL A 344 -0.86 -14.18 14.24
CA VAL A 344 0.29 -15.10 14.18
C VAL A 344 0.72 -15.53 15.60
N MET A 345 0.79 -14.58 16.53
CA MET A 345 1.13 -14.86 17.92
C MET A 345 0.05 -15.71 18.63
N THR A 346 -1.22 -15.55 18.27
CA THR A 346 -2.31 -16.36 18.85
C THR A 346 -2.45 -17.76 18.27
N LEU A 347 -2.30 -17.88 16.95
CA LEU A 347 -2.50 -19.13 16.23
C LEU A 347 -1.26 -20.03 16.25
N ARG A 348 -0.09 -19.45 16.54
CA ARG A 348 1.20 -20.16 16.69
C ARG A 348 1.51 -21.10 15.51
N PRO A 349 1.46 -20.60 14.25
CA PRO A 349 1.66 -21.45 13.06
C PRO A 349 3.10 -21.96 12.91
N GLY A 350 4.06 -21.42 13.67
CA GLY A 350 5.47 -21.86 13.68
C GLY A 350 6.46 -20.69 13.74
N ALA A 351 7.72 -21.01 14.02
CA ALA A 351 8.80 -20.00 14.12
C ALA A 351 9.10 -19.34 12.78
N GLY A 352 9.05 -20.08 11.66
CA GLY A 352 9.30 -19.55 10.32
C GLY A 352 8.31 -18.46 9.93
N VAL A 353 7.01 -18.72 10.06
CA VAL A 353 5.94 -17.74 9.79
C VAL A 353 6.07 -16.50 10.69
N THR A 354 6.37 -16.71 11.97
CA THR A 354 6.57 -15.62 12.93
C THR A 354 7.77 -14.74 12.53
N LEU A 355 8.86 -15.35 12.08
CA LEU A 355 10.04 -14.66 11.58
C LEU A 355 9.73 -13.89 10.29
N CYS A 356 8.99 -14.48 9.36
CA CYS A 356 8.54 -13.79 8.14
C CYS A 356 7.70 -12.55 8.47
N TRP A 357 6.75 -12.66 9.40
CA TRP A 357 5.98 -11.49 9.86
C TRP A 357 6.89 -10.44 10.51
N LEU A 358 7.85 -10.84 11.35
CA LEU A 358 8.81 -9.92 11.98
C LEU A 358 9.65 -9.17 10.93
N VAL A 359 10.15 -9.86 9.89
CA VAL A 359 10.90 -9.22 8.80
C VAL A 359 10.03 -8.20 8.06
N CYS A 360 8.79 -8.58 7.71
CA CYS A 360 7.83 -7.66 7.11
C CYS A 360 7.57 -6.45 8.01
N ALA A 361 7.45 -6.67 9.32
CA ALA A 361 7.24 -5.62 10.28
C ALA A 361 8.43 -4.66 10.36
N CYS A 362 9.65 -5.18 10.45
CA CYS A 362 10.89 -4.39 10.41
C CYS A 362 10.95 -3.51 9.16
N LEU A 363 10.68 -4.08 7.98
CA LEU A 363 10.69 -3.33 6.72
C LEU A 363 9.63 -2.23 6.69
N SER A 364 8.44 -2.49 7.24
CA SER A 364 7.37 -1.49 7.31
C SER A 364 7.68 -0.35 8.29
N LEU A 365 8.46 -0.62 9.35
CA LEU A 365 8.84 0.34 10.38
C LEU A 365 10.06 1.18 9.99
N CYS A 366 10.76 0.86 8.90
CA CYS A 366 11.88 1.65 8.38
C CYS A 366 11.48 3.10 8.09
N GLU A 367 10.21 3.36 7.79
CA GLU A 367 9.68 4.71 7.73
C GLU A 367 9.29 5.20 9.14
N PRO A 368 9.56 6.48 9.48
CA PRO A 368 9.18 7.03 10.77
C PRO A 368 7.68 6.87 10.99
N LEU A 369 7.32 6.08 12.02
CA LEU A 369 5.94 5.83 12.43
C LEU A 369 5.10 7.12 12.47
N GLU A 370 3.99 7.13 11.73
CA GLU A 370 3.02 8.24 11.70
C GLU A 370 2.36 8.46 13.08
N LEU A 371 2.35 7.43 13.93
CA LEU A 371 1.88 7.49 15.32
C LEU A 371 2.56 8.60 16.14
N GLY A 372 3.87 8.78 15.97
CA GLY A 372 4.68 9.76 16.71
C GLY A 372 4.98 11.02 15.93
N HIS A 373 4.36 11.24 14.78
CA HIS A 373 4.74 12.29 13.85
C HIS A 373 4.68 13.70 14.47
N VAL A 374 3.57 14.04 15.13
CA VAL A 374 3.35 15.38 15.70
C VAL A 374 4.36 15.65 16.82
N PHE A 375 4.52 14.68 17.73
CA PHE A 375 5.53 14.72 18.78
C PHE A 375 6.94 14.96 18.21
N ARG A 376 7.33 14.23 17.17
CA ARG A 376 8.64 14.41 16.52
C ARG A 376 8.80 15.80 15.88
N GLU A 377 7.76 16.33 15.25
CA GLU A 377 7.80 17.68 14.67
C GLU A 377 7.96 18.75 15.76
N ASP A 378 7.23 18.62 16.86
CA ASP A 378 7.26 19.57 17.98
C ASP A 378 8.58 19.48 18.77
N CYS A 379 9.14 18.28 18.93
CA CYS A 379 10.46 18.09 19.55
C CYS A 379 11.63 18.47 18.62
N ARG A 380 11.49 18.37 17.29
CA ARG A 380 12.52 18.77 16.33
C ARG A 380 12.79 20.28 16.36
N ASN A 381 11.75 21.08 16.60
CA ASN A 381 11.92 22.53 16.72
C ASN A 381 12.35 22.92 18.13
N ARG A 382 13.68 23.02 18.33
CA ARG A 382 14.28 23.34 19.63
C ARG A 382 13.73 24.61 20.27
N LEU A 383 13.35 25.60 19.46
CA LEU A 383 12.79 26.88 19.92
C LEU A 383 11.37 26.71 20.49
N VAL A 384 10.60 25.74 19.98
CA VAL A 384 9.23 25.47 20.43
C VAL A 384 9.25 24.53 21.63
N ARG A 385 10.10 23.49 21.60
CA ARG A 385 10.15 22.48 22.67
C ARG A 385 10.45 23.07 24.04
N SER A 386 11.35 24.06 24.13
CA SER A 386 11.71 24.73 25.39
C SER A 386 10.59 25.60 25.97
N LEU A 387 9.62 26.00 25.15
CA LEU A 387 8.49 26.84 25.54
C LEU A 387 7.25 26.03 25.96
N LEU A 388 7.23 24.72 25.70
CA LEU A 388 6.11 23.86 26.02
C LEU A 388 6.16 23.43 27.50
N PRO A 389 5.11 23.70 28.31
CA PRO A 389 5.08 23.40 29.74
C PRO A 389 4.82 21.91 30.05
N PHE A 390 5.04 21.01 29.09
CA PHE A 390 4.71 19.59 29.19
C PHE A 390 5.95 18.72 29.32
N GLY A 391 5.86 17.68 30.18
CA GLY A 391 6.85 16.61 30.25
C GLY A 391 6.90 15.77 28.97
N ARG A 392 7.96 14.98 28.78
CA ARG A 392 8.15 14.16 27.57
C ARG A 392 7.00 13.17 27.35
N LEU A 393 6.68 12.37 28.37
CA LEU A 393 5.57 11.42 28.31
C LEU A 393 4.20 12.11 28.17
N GLU A 394 3.98 13.21 28.89
CA GLU A 394 2.71 13.94 28.81
C GLU A 394 2.48 14.49 27.40
N LEU A 395 3.50 15.11 26.80
CA LEU A 395 3.45 15.61 25.42
C LEU A 395 3.23 14.48 24.42
N LEU A 396 3.99 13.38 24.53
CA LEU A 396 3.85 12.22 23.64
C LEU A 396 2.44 11.64 23.68
N VAL A 397 1.89 11.42 24.88
CA VAL A 397 0.55 10.84 25.03
C VAL A 397 -0.50 11.75 24.42
N LEU A 398 -0.42 13.07 24.65
CA LEU A 398 -1.39 14.03 24.11
C LEU A 398 -1.29 14.19 22.59
N ASP A 399 -0.08 14.20 22.04
CA ASP A 399 0.15 14.34 20.58
C ASP A 399 -0.18 13.07 19.80
N ALA A 400 0.11 11.90 20.37
CA ALA A 400 -0.18 10.61 19.73
C ALA A 400 -1.64 10.19 19.88
N LEU A 401 -2.40 10.75 20.85
CA LEU A 401 -3.77 10.31 21.16
C LEU A 401 -4.69 10.20 19.93
N PRO A 402 -4.79 11.21 19.05
CA PRO A 402 -5.68 11.10 17.89
C PRO A 402 -5.27 9.99 16.92
N ALA A 403 -3.96 9.83 16.71
CA ALA A 403 -3.42 8.78 15.84
C ALA A 403 -3.62 7.39 16.44
N LEU A 404 -3.38 7.26 17.75
CA LEU A 404 -3.54 6.03 18.53
C LEU A 404 -5.01 5.58 18.60
N VAL A 405 -5.97 6.50 18.73
CA VAL A 405 -7.40 6.15 18.69
C VAL A 405 -7.79 5.57 17.33
N VAL A 406 -7.30 6.15 16.23
CA VAL A 406 -7.56 5.65 14.87
C VAL A 406 -6.94 4.27 14.68
N THR A 407 -5.70 4.05 15.13
CA THR A 407 -5.03 2.75 14.99
C THR A 407 -5.70 1.70 15.87
N LEU A 408 -5.99 1.98 17.14
CA LEU A 408 -6.67 1.05 18.04
C LEU A 408 -8.05 0.65 17.51
N ALA A 409 -8.82 1.60 16.98
CA ALA A 409 -10.12 1.30 16.39
C ALA A 409 -9.97 0.38 15.16
N ALA A 410 -8.99 0.63 14.31
CA ALA A 410 -8.68 -0.22 13.15
C ALA A 410 -8.20 -1.62 13.59
N SER A 411 -7.26 -1.69 14.54
CA SER A 411 -6.68 -2.94 15.03
C SER A 411 -7.69 -3.80 15.78
N GLY A 412 -8.55 -3.18 16.60
CA GLY A 412 -9.61 -3.86 17.32
C GLY A 412 -10.67 -4.40 16.36
N ALA A 413 -11.11 -3.60 15.39
CA ALA A 413 -12.10 -4.02 14.41
C ALA A 413 -11.57 -5.15 13.51
N VAL A 414 -10.39 -4.95 12.90
CA VAL A 414 -9.81 -5.96 12.00
C VAL A 414 -9.40 -7.20 12.79
N GLY A 415 -8.68 -7.05 13.90
CA GLY A 415 -8.23 -8.16 14.74
C GLY A 415 -9.39 -8.99 15.29
N GLY A 416 -10.45 -8.36 15.80
CA GLY A 416 -11.61 -9.06 16.33
C GLY A 416 -12.40 -9.81 15.25
N VAL A 417 -12.66 -9.17 14.10
CA VAL A 417 -13.39 -9.79 12.98
C VAL A 417 -12.60 -10.95 12.38
N THR A 418 -11.29 -10.78 12.18
CA THR A 418 -10.43 -11.84 11.63
C THR A 418 -10.25 -12.99 12.61
N ALA A 419 -10.09 -12.72 13.92
CA ALA A 419 -10.04 -13.76 14.95
C ALA A 419 -11.32 -14.60 14.95
N ALA A 420 -12.49 -13.96 14.92
CA ALA A 420 -13.78 -14.65 14.86
C ALA A 420 -13.95 -15.49 13.57
N ALA A 421 -13.48 -14.97 12.43
CA ALA A 421 -13.55 -15.69 11.15
C ALA A 421 -12.63 -16.93 11.11
N VAL A 422 -11.48 -16.86 11.79
CA VAL A 422 -10.45 -17.91 11.86
C VAL A 422 -10.71 -18.88 13.02
N GLY A 423 -11.57 -18.52 13.98
CA GLY A 423 -11.92 -19.36 15.14
C GLY A 423 -10.97 -19.17 16.34
N ALA A 424 -10.19 -18.10 16.37
CA ALA A 424 -9.39 -17.70 17.53
C ALA A 424 -10.23 -16.91 18.54
N ASP A 425 -9.80 -16.86 19.80
CA ASP A 425 -10.47 -16.04 20.81
C ASP A 425 -10.31 -14.53 20.47
N PRO A 426 -11.42 -13.83 20.15
CA PRO A 426 -11.34 -12.44 19.71
C PRO A 426 -10.84 -11.50 20.81
N VAL A 427 -11.09 -11.83 22.09
CA VAL A 427 -10.72 -10.96 23.21
C VAL A 427 -9.20 -10.90 23.37
N THR A 428 -8.53 -12.05 23.40
CA THR A 428 -7.07 -12.11 23.48
C THR A 428 -6.38 -11.45 22.30
N VAL A 429 -6.88 -11.64 21.07
CA VAL A 429 -6.32 -10.99 19.87
C VAL A 429 -6.45 -9.47 19.97
N VAL A 430 -7.62 -8.94 20.35
CA VAL A 430 -7.85 -7.50 20.48
C VAL A 430 -6.98 -6.90 21.60
N LEU A 431 -6.85 -7.58 22.75
CA LEU A 431 -5.99 -7.11 23.83
C LEU A 431 -4.51 -7.03 23.41
N LEU A 432 -4.04 -8.04 22.66
CA LEU A 432 -2.68 -8.07 22.17
C LEU A 432 -2.44 -7.02 21.08
N CYS A 433 -3.40 -6.80 20.17
CA CYS A 433 -3.39 -5.67 19.24
C CYS A 433 -3.23 -4.33 19.98
N CYS A 434 -4.07 -4.09 20.99
CA CYS A 434 -4.02 -2.87 21.80
C CYS A 434 -2.67 -2.69 22.49
N ALA A 435 -2.10 -3.76 23.05
CA ALA A 435 -0.79 -3.73 23.70
C ALA A 435 0.33 -3.37 22.70
N LEU A 436 0.30 -3.95 21.50
CA LEU A 436 1.26 -3.65 20.44
C LEU A 436 1.14 -2.21 19.92
N ASP A 437 -0.07 -1.71 19.70
CA ASP A 437 -0.30 -0.32 19.26
C ASP A 437 0.22 0.69 20.29
N VAL A 438 -0.07 0.47 21.58
CA VAL A 438 0.43 1.32 22.67
C VAL A 438 1.96 1.26 22.75
N LEU A 439 2.55 0.07 22.59
CA LEU A 439 4.00 -0.12 22.60
C LEU A 439 4.69 0.63 21.45
N LEU A 440 4.13 0.57 20.24
CA LEU A 440 4.62 1.30 19.07
C LEU A 440 4.45 2.83 19.21
N ALA A 441 3.36 3.28 19.82
CA ALA A 441 3.16 4.71 20.07
C ALA A 441 4.15 5.24 21.13
N LEU A 442 4.36 4.49 22.21
CA LEU A 442 5.32 4.87 23.25
C LEU A 442 6.76 4.82 22.74
N SER A 443 7.12 3.92 21.81
CA SER A 443 8.48 3.84 21.28
C SER A 443 8.88 5.12 20.54
N CYS A 444 7.92 5.82 19.93
CA CYS A 444 8.14 7.12 19.31
C CYS A 444 8.63 8.19 20.30
N GLY A 445 8.37 8.01 21.60
CA GLY A 445 8.89 8.85 22.66
C GLY A 445 10.40 8.89 22.70
N LEU A 446 11.09 7.82 22.28
CA LEU A 446 12.55 7.69 22.28
C LEU A 446 13.24 8.59 21.25
N ASP A 447 12.51 9.12 20.27
CA ASP A 447 13.04 9.98 19.21
C ASP A 447 13.18 11.47 19.60
N ASP A 448 13.05 11.81 20.89
CA ASP A 448 13.27 13.17 21.37
C ASP A 448 14.75 13.57 21.24
N PRO A 449 15.11 14.52 20.35
CA PRO A 449 16.49 14.95 20.18
C PRO A 449 17.05 15.70 21.40
N ALA A 450 16.20 16.21 22.31
CA ALA A 450 16.64 16.88 23.52
C ALA A 450 17.04 15.90 24.63
N ALA A 451 16.52 14.67 24.60
CA ALA A 451 16.78 13.63 25.60
C ALA A 451 17.06 12.28 24.93
N PRO A 452 18.17 12.16 24.17
CA PRO A 452 18.51 10.93 23.47
C PRO A 452 18.83 9.82 24.47
N VAL A 453 18.14 8.68 24.34
CA VAL A 453 18.42 7.50 25.17
C VAL A 453 19.56 6.73 24.54
N ARG A 454 20.65 6.54 25.29
CA ARG A 454 21.83 5.79 24.84
C ARG A 454 22.01 4.54 25.66
N LEU A 455 22.27 3.42 24.98
CA LEU A 455 22.71 2.18 25.60
C LEU A 455 24.18 1.97 25.23
N GLY A 456 25.08 2.39 26.12
CA GLY A 456 26.51 2.46 25.81
C GLY A 456 26.80 3.46 24.68
N SER A 457 27.42 2.99 23.59
CA SER A 457 27.71 3.80 22.39
C SER A 457 26.54 3.90 21.40
N VAL A 458 25.47 3.12 21.59
CA VAL A 458 24.36 3.04 20.63
C VAL A 458 23.22 3.97 21.04
N LEU A 459 22.77 4.81 20.10
CA LEU A 459 21.59 5.65 20.29
C LEU A 459 20.33 4.81 20.00
N VAL A 460 19.46 4.69 21.00
CA VAL A 460 18.22 3.93 20.88
C VAL A 460 17.16 4.86 20.29
N THR A 461 16.85 4.65 19.01
CA THR A 461 15.74 5.34 18.34
C THR A 461 14.43 4.60 18.60
N GLY A 462 13.30 5.28 18.37
CA GLY A 462 11.98 4.68 18.46
C GLY A 462 11.79 3.52 17.47
N PHE A 463 12.49 3.56 16.33
CA PHE A 463 12.57 2.45 15.37
C PHE A 463 13.35 1.25 15.92
N ALA A 464 14.55 1.47 16.44
CA ALA A 464 15.37 0.37 16.97
C ALA A 464 14.66 -0.34 18.13
N PHE A 465 14.00 0.44 19.00
CA PHE A 465 13.22 -0.11 20.09
C PHE A 465 11.94 -0.80 19.62
N SER A 466 11.20 -0.26 18.64
CA SER A 466 9.98 -0.93 18.15
C SER A 466 10.30 -2.28 17.52
N VAL A 467 11.38 -2.37 16.75
CA VAL A 467 11.85 -3.64 16.19
C VAL A 467 12.21 -4.63 17.30
N LEU A 468 13.03 -4.21 18.26
CA LEU A 468 13.42 -5.06 19.39
C LEU A 468 12.20 -5.54 20.19
N ALA A 469 11.26 -4.63 20.47
CA ALA A 469 10.04 -4.93 21.20
C ALA A 469 9.17 -5.97 20.47
N LEU A 470 8.97 -5.82 19.16
CA LEU A 470 8.23 -6.80 18.37
C LEU A 470 8.92 -8.16 18.34
N VAL A 471 10.26 -8.19 18.23
CA VAL A 471 11.04 -9.44 18.28
C VAL A 471 10.88 -10.14 19.63
N VAL A 472 11.02 -9.41 20.73
CA VAL A 472 10.91 -9.99 22.09
C VAL A 472 9.48 -10.51 22.35
N VAL A 473 8.45 -9.74 21.98
CA VAL A 473 7.05 -10.19 22.12
C VAL A 473 6.76 -11.37 21.18
N GLY A 474 7.29 -11.35 19.95
CA GLY A 474 7.19 -12.45 19.00
C GLY A 474 7.84 -13.74 19.51
N LEU A 475 9.03 -13.65 20.12
CA LEU A 475 9.68 -14.80 20.76
C LEU A 475 8.89 -15.31 21.97
N ALA A 476 8.37 -14.40 22.80
CA ALA A 476 7.51 -14.77 23.94
C ALA A 476 6.23 -15.51 23.48
N SER A 477 5.70 -15.19 22.28
CA SER A 477 4.54 -15.87 21.70
C SER A 477 4.77 -17.34 21.38
N LEU A 478 6.04 -17.76 21.19
CA LEU A 478 6.38 -19.17 21.01
C LEU A 478 6.07 -19.99 22.27
N LEU A 479 6.12 -19.37 23.45
CA LEU A 479 5.76 -19.99 24.73
C LEU A 479 4.23 -19.98 24.98
N GLY A 480 3.49 -19.14 24.26
CA GLY A 480 2.03 -19.03 24.35
C GLY A 480 1.53 -17.58 24.23
N THR A 481 0.20 -17.42 24.19
CA THR A 481 -0.44 -16.09 24.06
C THR A 481 -0.34 -15.25 25.33
N ALA A 482 -0.53 -15.89 26.49
CA ALA A 482 -0.39 -15.26 27.80
C ALA A 482 1.00 -14.65 28.06
N PRO A 483 2.13 -15.37 27.82
CA PRO A 483 3.45 -14.77 27.98
C PRO A 483 3.74 -13.65 26.98
N ALA A 484 3.22 -13.72 25.74
CA ALA A 484 3.34 -12.61 24.79
C ALA A 484 2.63 -11.35 25.29
N LEU A 485 1.40 -11.48 25.78
CA LEU A 485 0.61 -10.37 26.31
C LEU A 485 1.24 -9.79 27.58
N ALA A 486 1.71 -10.65 28.50
CA ALA A 486 2.43 -10.22 29.69
C ALA A 486 3.73 -9.48 29.33
N CYS A 487 4.48 -9.97 28.34
CA CYS A 487 5.69 -9.32 27.85
C CYS A 487 5.41 -7.95 27.23
N ALA A 488 4.37 -7.85 26.39
CA ALA A 488 3.97 -6.57 25.78
C ALA A 488 3.55 -5.55 26.86
N ALA A 489 2.74 -5.97 27.83
CA ALA A 489 2.31 -5.13 28.94
C ALA A 489 3.49 -4.66 29.81
N LEU A 490 4.44 -5.56 30.10
CA LEU A 490 5.64 -5.24 30.86
C LEU A 490 6.52 -4.21 30.13
N LEU A 491 6.73 -4.38 28.82
CA LEU A 491 7.47 -3.41 28.01
C LEU A 491 6.78 -2.05 27.96
N VAL A 492 5.44 -2.00 27.86
CA VAL A 492 4.66 -0.76 27.93
C VAL A 492 4.88 -0.05 29.27
N VAL A 493 4.83 -0.78 30.39
CA VAL A 493 5.05 -0.19 31.73
C VAL A 493 6.48 0.30 31.90
N LEU A 494 7.48 -0.48 31.46
CA LEU A 494 8.88 -0.08 31.51
C LEU A 494 9.12 1.18 30.69
N LEU A 495 8.62 1.22 29.46
CA LEU A 495 8.78 2.37 28.58
C LEU A 495 8.04 3.62 29.08
N ALA A 496 6.86 3.45 29.66
CA ALA A 496 6.16 4.55 30.32
C ALA A 496 6.94 5.08 31.52
N ARG A 497 7.67 4.24 32.26
CA ARG A 497 8.53 4.68 33.37
C ARG A 497 9.79 5.39 32.88
N THR A 498 10.39 4.98 31.78
CA THR A 498 11.60 5.63 31.24
C THR A 498 11.34 6.97 30.58
N LEU A 499 10.10 7.23 30.15
CA LEU A 499 9.68 8.49 29.52
C LEU A 499 9.13 9.53 30.49
N ARG A 500 8.85 9.14 31.75
CA ARG A 500 8.55 10.07 32.86
C ARG A 500 9.80 10.80 33.29
#